data_AF-A0A526YED6-F1
#
_entry.id   AF-A0A526YED6-F1
#
_cell.length_a   1.000
_cell.length_b   1.000
_cell.length_c   1.000
_cell.angle_alpha   90.00
_cell.angle_beta   90.00
_cell.angle_gamma   90.00
#
_symmetry.space_group_name_H-M   'P 1'
#
loop_
_entity.id
_entity.type
_entity.pdbx_description
1 polymer ?
#
loop_
_entity_poly.entity_id
_entity_poly.type
_entity_poly.pdbx_seq_one_letter_code
_entity_poly.pdbx_strand_id
1 'polypeptide(L)'
;EPIFDRLRGKRVGVVAGSAHERMLRDYFGTVQVVPFAQLEALYDGLKAGKVDAGFGDGMRFAFWLGSSNAAACCRFAGGPY
;
A
#
# COMPACT_ATOMS: atom_id res chain seq x y z
N GLU A 1 7.07 10.45 13.09
CA GLU A 1 7.68 11.11 11.90
C GLU A 1 6.64 11.10 10.78
N PRO A 2 6.35 12.19 10.05
CA PRO A 2 5.23 12.19 9.12
C PRO A 2 5.53 11.27 7.93
N ILE A 3 4.72 10.21 7.81
CA ILE A 3 4.78 9.17 6.76
C ILE A 3 4.88 9.78 5.34
N PHE A 4 4.29 10.96 5.18
CA PHE A 4 4.16 11.69 3.92
C PHE A 4 5.51 12.01 3.28
N ASP A 5 6.52 12.41 4.07
CA ASP A 5 7.84 12.74 3.53
C ASP A 5 8.55 11.50 3.00
N ARG A 6 8.33 10.33 3.62
CA ARG A 6 8.95 9.06 3.22
C ARG A 6 8.33 8.44 1.97
N LEU A 7 7.11 8.85 1.61
CA LEU A 7 6.40 8.33 0.43
C LEU A 7 6.65 9.15 -0.84
N ARG A 8 7.30 10.32 -0.75
CA ARG A 8 7.60 11.14 -1.94
C ARG A 8 8.38 10.35 -2.99
N GLY A 9 7.86 10.34 -4.21
CA GLY A 9 8.47 9.63 -5.35
C GLY A 9 8.40 8.10 -5.27
N LYS A 10 7.79 7.51 -4.23
CA LYS A 10 7.63 6.06 -4.09
C LYS A 10 6.47 5.56 -4.94
N ARG A 11 6.59 4.33 -5.43
CA ARG A 11 5.52 3.59 -6.10
C ARG A 11 4.56 3.06 -5.03
N VAL A 12 3.34 3.57 -5.02
CA VAL A 12 2.31 3.17 -4.06
C VAL A 12 1.21 2.41 -4.77
N GLY A 13 1.07 1.14 -4.44
CA GLY A 13 0.06 0.25 -4.99
C GLY A 13 -1.32 0.48 -4.36
N VAL A 14 -2.36 0.50 -5.17
CA VAL A 14 -3.75 0.64 -4.72
C VAL A 14 -4.70 -0.14 -5.63
N VAL A 15 -5.85 -0.57 -5.13
CA VAL A 15 -6.86 -1.24 -5.97
C VAL A 15 -7.55 -0.21 -6.87
N ALA A 16 -7.56 -0.49 -8.18
CA ALA A 16 -8.15 0.36 -9.20
C ALA A 16 -9.66 0.59 -8.98
N GLY A 17 -10.13 1.81 -9.22
CA GLY A 17 -11.53 2.20 -9.07
C GLY A 17 -12.03 2.24 -7.62
N SER A 18 -11.15 2.04 -6.63
CA SER A 18 -11.55 2.06 -5.22
C SER A 18 -11.60 3.49 -4.66
N ALA A 19 -12.37 3.68 -3.59
CA ALA A 19 -12.34 4.93 -2.83
C ALA A 19 -10.92 5.25 -2.31
N HIS A 20 -10.12 4.22 -2.01
CA HIS A 20 -8.73 4.37 -1.59
C HIS A 20 -7.85 4.92 -2.71
N GLU A 21 -8.09 4.55 -3.97
CA GLU A 21 -7.34 5.16 -5.10
C GLU A 21 -7.61 6.65 -5.18
N ARG A 22 -8.89 7.05 -5.08
CA ARG A 22 -9.27 8.46 -5.10
C ARG A 22 -8.61 9.22 -3.94
N MET A 23 -8.70 8.68 -2.73
CA MET A 23 -8.04 9.24 -1.55
C MET A 23 -6.51 9.35 -1.75
N LEU A 24 -5.86 8.34 -2.29
CA LEU A 24 -4.42 8.37 -2.54
C LEU A 24 -4.04 9.50 -3.50
N ARG A 25 -4.81 9.67 -4.59
CA ARG A 25 -4.56 10.74 -5.58
C ARG A 25 -4.82 12.13 -5.00
N ASP A 26 -5.87 12.29 -4.21
CA ASP A 26 -6.29 13.59 -3.67
C ASP A 26 -5.35 14.08 -2.54
N TYR A 27 -4.88 13.18 -1.67
CA TYR A 27 -4.09 13.55 -0.48
C TYR A 27 -2.59 13.29 -0.58
N PHE A 28 -2.15 12.45 -1.52
CA PHE A 28 -0.74 12.03 -1.66
C PHE A 28 -0.21 12.32 -3.07
N GLY A 29 -0.44 13.52 -3.61
CA GLY A 29 -0.10 13.88 -4.99
C GLY A 29 1.39 13.78 -5.38
N THR A 30 2.30 13.51 -4.44
CA THR A 30 3.74 13.31 -4.69
C THR A 30 4.15 11.85 -4.86
N VAL A 31 3.22 10.89 -4.79
CA VAL A 31 3.50 9.46 -4.95
C VAL A 31 3.22 9.00 -6.39
N GLN A 32 3.91 7.96 -6.83
CA GLN A 32 3.59 7.29 -8.09
C GLN A 32 2.50 6.25 -7.84
N VAL A 33 1.26 6.58 -8.17
CA VAL A 33 0.11 5.68 -7.98
C VAL A 33 0.16 4.52 -8.98
N VAL A 34 0.22 3.29 -8.48
CA VAL A 34 0.25 2.06 -9.27
C VAL A 34 -1.05 1.29 -9.03
N PRO A 35 -2.03 1.35 -9.95
CA PRO A 35 -3.30 0.66 -9.80
C PRO A 35 -3.15 -0.86 -10.04
N PHE A 36 -3.80 -1.67 -9.21
CA PHE A 36 -3.92 -3.12 -9.33
C PHE A 36 -5.39 -3.51 -9.52
N ALA A 37 -5.64 -4.57 -10.30
CA ALA A 37 -7.01 -5.02 -10.59
C ALA A 37 -7.76 -5.51 -9.33
N GLN A 38 -7.04 -6.12 -8.37
CA GLN A 38 -7.60 -6.68 -7.15
C GLN A 38 -6.57 -6.71 -6.02
N LEU A 39 -7.03 -7.00 -4.81
CA LEU A 39 -6.24 -6.90 -3.59
C LEU A 39 -5.11 -7.96 -3.54
N GLU A 40 -5.39 -9.16 -4.06
CA GLU A 40 -4.43 -10.25 -4.15
C GLU A 40 -3.24 -9.88 -5.06
N ALA A 41 -3.54 -9.23 -6.19
CA ALA A 41 -2.50 -8.76 -7.10
C ALA A 41 -1.63 -7.65 -6.47
N LEU A 42 -2.23 -6.80 -5.64
CA LEU A 42 -1.49 -5.81 -4.84
C LEU A 42 -0.58 -6.50 -3.82
N TYR A 43 -1.05 -7.52 -3.11
CA TYR A 43 -0.23 -8.31 -2.18
C TYR A 43 0.97 -8.97 -2.86
N ASP A 44 0.76 -9.57 -4.03
CA ASP A 44 1.85 -10.14 -4.80
C ASP A 44 2.81 -9.07 -5.33
N GLY A 45 2.29 -7.89 -5.71
CA GLY A 45 3.09 -6.73 -6.07
C GLY A 45 3.99 -6.24 -4.93
N LEU A 46 3.47 -6.23 -3.69
CA LEU A 46 4.23 -5.87 -2.49
C LEU A 46 5.33 -6.90 -2.20
N LYS A 47 4.98 -8.19 -2.19
CA LYS A 47 5.96 -9.28 -1.97
C LYS A 47 7.06 -9.28 -3.01
N ALA A 48 6.73 -8.98 -4.27
CA ALA A 48 7.68 -8.95 -5.38
C ALA A 48 8.47 -7.62 -5.48
N GLY A 49 8.23 -6.64 -4.61
CA GLY A 49 8.88 -5.32 -4.67
C GLY A 49 8.52 -4.49 -5.92
N LYS A 50 7.39 -4.79 -6.58
CA LYS A 50 6.86 -4.02 -7.72
C LYS A 50 6.37 -2.64 -7.30
N VAL A 51 5.99 -2.51 -6.03
CA VAL A 51 5.64 -1.26 -5.37
C VAL A 51 6.36 -1.17 -4.04
N ASP A 52 6.62 0.04 -3.59
CA ASP A 52 7.37 0.31 -2.37
C ASP A 52 6.44 0.37 -1.14
N ALA A 53 5.14 0.64 -1.36
CA ALA A 53 4.10 0.62 -0.33
C ALA A 53 2.73 0.27 -0.92
N GLY A 54 1.79 -0.15 -0.06
CA GLY A 54 0.40 -0.41 -0.42
C GLY A 54 -0.54 0.55 0.32
N PHE A 55 -1.59 1.01 -0.34
CA PHE A 55 -2.60 1.90 0.22
C PHE A 55 -4.00 1.31 -0.01
N GLY A 56 -4.84 1.36 1.02
CA GLY A 56 -6.06 0.57 1.05
C GLY A 56 -6.63 0.42 2.46
N ASP A 57 -7.53 -0.55 2.61
CA ASP A 57 -8.22 -0.85 3.86
C ASP A 57 -7.24 -1.41 4.91
N GLY A 58 -7.09 -0.68 6.02
CA GLY A 58 -6.16 -1.04 7.09
C GLY A 58 -6.50 -2.35 7.78
N MET A 59 -7.78 -2.71 7.94
CA MET A 59 -8.17 -3.99 8.54
C MET A 59 -7.77 -5.16 7.64
N ARG A 60 -8.06 -5.06 6.34
CA ARG A 60 -7.67 -6.10 5.36
C ARG A 60 -6.16 -6.28 5.31
N PHE A 61 -5.40 -5.19 5.33
CA PHE A 61 -3.94 -5.28 5.42
C PHE A 61 -3.48 -5.90 6.74
N ALA A 62 -4.09 -5.56 7.87
CA ALA A 62 -3.70 -6.13 9.17
C ALA A 62 -3.90 -7.66 9.18
N PHE A 63 -5.03 -8.14 8.66
CA PHE A 63 -5.27 -9.58 8.51
C PHE A 63 -4.26 -10.24 7.59
N TRP A 64 -3.95 -9.63 6.44
CA TRP A 64 -2.96 -10.18 5.52
C TRP A 64 -1.56 -10.22 6.12
N LEU A 65 -1.10 -9.13 6.74
CA LEU A 65 0.21 -9.04 7.39
C LEU A 65 0.39 -10.07 8.52
N GLY A 66 -0.69 -10.39 9.23
CA GLY A 66 -0.70 -11.45 10.26
C GLY A 66 -0.78 -12.87 9.71
N SER A 67 -0.96 -13.04 8.40
CA SER A 67 -1.09 -14.36 7.75
C SER A 67 0.24 -14.89 7.23
N SER A 68 0.33 -16.21 7.05
CA SER A 68 1.48 -16.86 6.40
C SER A 68 1.68 -16.39 4.95
N ASN A 69 0.61 -15.96 4.27
CA ASN A 69 0.67 -15.47 2.89
C ASN A 69 1.46 -14.15 2.77
N ALA A 70 1.57 -13.34 3.83
CA ALA A 70 2.43 -12.16 3.81
C ALA A 70 3.93 -12.51 3.85
N ALA A 71 4.30 -13.74 4.27
CA ALA A 71 5.68 -14.21 4.33
C ALA A 71 6.64 -13.23 5.01
N ALA A 72 6.16 -12.49 6.03
CA ALA A 72 6.88 -11.41 6.71
C ALA A 72 7.48 -10.33 5.77
N CYS A 73 6.92 -10.14 4.57
CA CYS A 73 7.46 -9.23 3.56
C CYS A 73 7.43 -7.75 3.98
N CYS A 74 6.45 -7.41 4.83
CA CYS A 74 5.90 -6.08 4.87
C CYS A 74 5.46 -5.73 6.29
N ARG A 75 5.31 -4.43 6.55
CA ARG A 75 4.78 -3.88 7.80
C ARG A 75 4.01 -2.60 7.49
N PHE A 76 3.18 -2.14 8.42
CA PHE A 76 2.64 -0.80 8.33
C PHE A 76 3.76 0.25 8.37
N ALA A 77 3.63 1.26 7.52
CA ALA A 77 4.46 2.45 7.58
C ALA A 77 4.02 3.30 8.80
N GLY A 78 4.95 4.06 9.40
CA GLY A 78 4.65 4.94 10.55
C GLY A 78 5.17 4.44 11.91
N GLY A 79 5.41 3.14 12.07
CA GLY A 79 5.63 2.58 13.42
C GLY A 79 4.28 2.31 14.10
N PRO A 80 4.23 1.95 15.39
CA PRO A 80 2.99 1.56 16.03
C PRO A 80 1.93 2.68 16.16
N TYR A 81 2.23 3.94 15.82
CA TYR A 81 1.31 5.07 15.77
C TYR A 81 1.74 6.12 14.74
#